data_AF-A0A1I1E7B5-F1
#
_entry.id   AF-A0A1I1E7B5-F1
#
_cell.length_a   1.000
_cell.length_b   1.000
_cell.length_c   1.000
_cell.angle_alpha   90.00
_cell.angle_beta   90.00
_cell.angle_gamma   90.00
#
_symmetry.space_group_name_H-M   'P 1'
#
loop_
_entity.id
_entity.type
_entity.pdbx_description
1 polymer ?
#
loop_
_entity_poly.entity_id
_entity_poly.type
_entity_poly.pdbx_seq_one_letter_code
_entity_poly.pdbx_strand_id
1 'polypeptide(L)' 'MSIAKQIILDELESQTHPEWVEDVIFDALEFYANSGPKGISCSVAYAIKERIKEAEAITANPKNPTRKAKKST' A
#
# COMPACT_ATOMS: atom_id res chain seq x y z
N MET A 1 0.97 -20.00 6.66
CA MET A 1 1.46 -18.63 6.40
C MET A 1 2.82 -18.75 5.73
N SER A 2 3.17 -17.91 4.76
CA SER A 2 4.54 -17.93 4.20
C SER A 2 5.51 -17.29 5.20
N ILE A 3 6.78 -17.71 5.17
CA ILE A 3 7.84 -17.15 6.03
C ILE A 3 7.98 -15.65 5.80
N ALA A 4 7.92 -15.20 4.54
CA ALA A 4 7.98 -13.77 4.20
C ALA A 4 6.85 -12.96 4.87
N LYS A 5 5.61 -13.48 4.87
CA LYS A 5 4.50 -12.81 5.55
C LYS A 5 4.72 -12.73 7.06
N GLN A 6 5.26 -13.79 7.68
CA GLN A 6 5.53 -13.79 9.12
C GLN A 6 6.57 -12.72 9.47
N ILE A 7 7.70 -12.69 8.77
CA ILE A 7 8.79 -11.73 9.04
C ILE A 7 8.30 -10.29 8.92
N ILE A 8 7.52 -9.97 7.87
CA ILE A 8 6.99 -8.60 7.69
C ILE A 8 6.08 -8.20 8.85
N LEU A 9 5.23 -9.11 9.35
CA LEU A 9 4.35 -8.82 10.48
C LEU A 9 5.12 -8.71 11.79
N ASP A 10 6.09 -9.60 12.03
CA ASP A 10 6.93 -9.55 13.21
C ASP A 10 7.70 -8.22 13.27
N GLU A 11 8.19 -7.71 12.14
CA GLU A 11 8.90 -6.44 12.06
C GLU A 11 7.98 -5.25 12.37
N LEU A 12 6.75 -5.26 11.84
CA LEU A 12 5.73 -4.25 12.13
C LEU A 12 5.29 -4.25 13.61
N GLU A 13 5.34 -5.41 14.29
CA GLU A 13 4.97 -5.52 15.71
C GLU A 13 6.14 -5.26 16.67
N SER A 14 7.37 -5.54 16.25
CA SER A 14 8.55 -5.53 17.15
C SER A 14 9.35 -4.24 17.13
N GLN A 15 9.24 -3.43 16.08
CA GLN A 15 9.96 -2.17 15.98
C GLN A 15 9.42 -1.11 16.93
N THR A 16 10.34 -0.31 17.51
CA THR A 16 9.99 0.88 18.31
C THR A 16 9.24 1.92 17.48
N HIS A 17 9.55 1.96 16.18
CA HIS A 17 9.00 2.88 15.19
C HIS A 17 8.48 2.08 13.98
N PRO A 18 7.29 1.47 14.07
CA PRO A 18 6.73 0.68 12.98
C PRO A 18 6.52 1.50 11.70
N GLU A 19 6.36 2.81 11.80
CA GLU A 19 6.24 3.73 10.67
C GLU A 19 7.43 3.63 9.69
N TRP A 20 8.64 3.30 10.17
CA TRP A 20 9.79 3.13 9.29
C TRP A 20 9.70 1.86 8.44
N VAL A 21 9.08 0.82 9.00
CA VAL A 21 8.83 -0.44 8.29
C VAL A 21 7.74 -0.21 7.24
N GLU A 22 6.70 0.54 7.60
CA GLU A 22 5.63 0.95 6.69
C GLU A 22 6.17 1.77 5.51
N ASP A 23 7.02 2.77 5.77
CA ASP A 23 7.67 3.60 4.76
C ASP A 23 8.50 2.75 3.77
N VAL A 24 9.33 1.83 4.29
CA VAL A 24 10.14 0.94 3.45
C VAL A 24 9.27 0.02 2.58
N ILE A 25 8.19 -0.53 3.14
CA ILE A 25 7.25 -1.37 2.38
C ILE A 25 6.59 -0.53 1.27
N PHE A 26 6.18 0.69 1.58
CA PHE A 26 5.54 1.57 0.62
C PHE A 26 6.49 1.96 -0.53
N ASP A 27 7.71 2.36 -0.19
CA ASP A 27 8.76 2.69 -1.17
C ASP A 27 9.07 1.49 -2.08
N ALA A 28 9.15 0.29 -1.51
CA ALA A 28 9.37 -0.93 -2.27
C ALA A 28 8.22 -1.21 -3.25
N LEU A 29 6.97 -1.00 -2.83
CA LEU A 29 5.79 -1.14 -3.68
C LEU A 29 5.78 -0.10 -4.81
N GLU A 30 6.10 1.16 -4.50
CA GLU A 30 6.16 2.23 -5.49
C GLU A 30 7.27 1.99 -6.52
N PHE A 31 8.47 1.62 -6.06
CA PHE A 31 9.57 1.25 -6.95
C PHE A 31 9.20 0.08 -7.84
N TYR A 32 8.65 -1.00 -7.28
CA TYR A 32 8.29 -2.19 -8.05
C TYR A 32 7.18 -1.92 -9.07
N ALA A 33 6.19 -1.10 -8.72
CA ALA A 33 5.13 -0.69 -9.63
C ALA A 33 5.66 0.14 -10.82
N ASN A 34 6.66 0.99 -10.59
CA ASN A 34 7.17 1.92 -11.60
C ASN A 34 8.33 1.36 -12.44
N SER A 35 9.19 0.54 -11.83
CA SER A 35 10.46 0.10 -12.41
C SER A 35 10.60 -1.42 -12.50
N GLY A 36 9.66 -2.18 -11.94
CA GLY A 36 9.66 -3.63 -12.00
C GLY A 36 9.31 -4.20 -13.38
N PRO A 37 9.59 -5.50 -13.61
CA PRO A 37 9.17 -6.18 -14.81
C PRO A 37 7.64 -6.18 -14.93
N LYS A 38 7.15 -5.92 -16.15
CA LYS A 38 5.70 -5.91 -16.42
C LYS A 38 5.13 -7.31 -16.19
N GLY A 39 4.06 -7.39 -15.41
CA GLY A 39 3.41 -8.64 -15.05
C GLY A 39 2.40 -8.48 -13.92
N ILE A 40 1.83 -9.60 -13.49
CA ILE A 40 0.79 -9.62 -12.44
C ILE A 40 1.32 -9.02 -11.13
N SER A 41 2.56 -9.31 -10.76
CA SER A 41 3.20 -8.75 -9.56
C SER A 41 3.30 -7.22 -9.60
N CYS A 42 3.57 -6.64 -10.77
CA CYS A 42 3.62 -5.18 -10.96
C CYS A 42 2.22 -4.57 -10.78
N SER A 43 1.18 -5.19 -11.35
CA SER A 43 -0.22 -4.75 -11.14
C SER A 43 -0.66 -4.87 -9.68
N VAL A 44 -0.23 -5.92 -8.98
CA VAL A 44 -0.49 -6.10 -7.55
C VAL A 44 0.20 -5.01 -6.72
N ALA A 45 1.48 -4.73 -6.98
CA ALA A 45 2.21 -3.67 -6.29
C ALA A 45 1.54 -2.29 -6.50
N TYR A 46 1.15 -1.98 -7.74
CA TYR A 46 0.42 -0.77 -8.06
C TYR A 46 -0.91 -0.67 -7.29
N ALA A 47 -1.70 -1.75 -7.28
CA ALA A 47 -3.00 -1.77 -6.60
C ALA A 47 -2.88 -1.60 -5.08
N ILE A 48 -1.86 -2.19 -4.44
CA ILE A 48 -1.62 -2.01 -3.00
C ILE A 48 -1.22 -0.55 -2.71
N LYS A 49 -0.25 -0.01 -3.45
CA LYS A 49 0.23 1.37 -3.31
C LYS A 49 -0.91 2.39 -3.45
N GLU A 50 -1.76 2.25 -4.47
CA GLU A 50 -2.90 3.17 -4.65
C GLU A 50 -3.92 3.05 -3.51
N ARG A 51 -4.21 1.84 -3.02
CA ARG A 51 -5.11 1.65 -1.87
C ARG A 51 -4.60 2.32 -0.59
N ILE A 52 -3.29 2.30 -0.35
CA ILE A 52 -2.66 3.00 0.78
C ILE A 52 -2.83 4.51 0.61
N LYS A 53 -2.44 5.07 -0.55
CA LYS A 53 -2.61 6.51 -0.85
C LYS A 53 -4.06 6.98 -0.71
N GLU A 54 -5.02 6.17 -1.18
CA GLU A 54 -6.44 6.47 -1.04
C GLU A 54 -6.90 6.48 0.42
N ALA A 55 -6.47 5.50 1.22
CA ALA A 55 -6.81 5.43 2.64
C ALA A 55 -6.24 6.63 3.42
N GLU A 56 -4.98 6.98 3.18
CA GLU A 56 -4.32 8.15 3.80
C GLU A 56 -4.98 9.48 3.42
N ALA A 57 -5.39 9.62 2.15
CA ALA A 57 -6.10 10.81 1.71
C ALA A 57 -7.47 10.97 2.38
N ILE A 58 -8.16 9.86 2.67
CA ILE A 58 -9.44 9.85 3.39
C ILE A 58 -9.23 10.23 4.86
N THR A 59 -8.21 9.66 5.52
CA THR A 59 -7.92 9.95 6.94
C THR A 59 -7.44 11.39 7.15
N ALA A 60 -6.70 11.95 6.19
CA ALA A 60 -6.26 13.35 6.22
C ALA A 60 -7.40 14.36 5.95
N ASN A 61 -8.52 13.95 5.34
CA ASN A 61 -9.66 14.82 5.04
C ASN A 61 -11.00 14.17 5.42
N PRO A 62 -11.40 14.23 6.71
CA PRO A 62 -12.61 13.56 7.19
C PRO A 62 -13.94 14.13 6.66
N LYS A 63 -13.92 15.17 5.80
CA LYS A 63 -15.13 15.84 5.27
C LYS A 63 -15.40 15.61 3.78
N ASN A 64 -14.71 14.69 3.08
CA ASN A 64 -14.97 14.47 1.65
C ASN A 64 -15.72 13.15 1.34
N PRO A 65 -17.07 13.16 1.20
CA PRO A 65 -17.86 11.96 0.90
C PRO A 65 -17.84 11.52 -0.59
N THR A 66 -16.91 11.98 -1.42
CA THR A 66 -17.02 11.81 -2.89
C THR A 66 -15.99 10.86 -3.51
N ARG A 67 -16.26 9.56 -3.42
CA ARG A 67 -16.09 8.62 -4.55
C ARG A 67 -17.23 7.59 -4.55
N LYS A 68 -18.49 8.04 -4.46
CA LYS A 68 -19.61 7.20 -4.92
C LYS A 68 -19.46 7.03 -6.42
N ALA A 69 -19.16 5.79 -6.82
CA ALA A 69 -19.39 5.19 -8.13
C ALA A 69 -19.44 6.17 -9.31
N LYS A 70 -18.39 6.20 -10.12
CA LYS A 70 -18.56 6.54 -11.54
C LYS A 70 -19.57 5.52 -12.10
N LYS A 71 -20.85 5.92 -12.19
CA LYS A 71 -21.82 5.31 -13.09
C LYS A 71 -21.21 5.42 -14.48
N SER A 72 -20.76 4.30 -15.05
CA SER A 72 -20.66 4.19 -16.50
C SER A 72 -22.06 3.86 -16.98
N THR A 73 -22.72 4.87 -17.55
CA THR A 73 -23.69 4.70 -18.64
C THR A 73 -23.10 3.88 -19.77
#